data_AF-A0A353WXB2-F1
#
_entry.id   AF-A0A353WXB2-F1
#
_cell.length_a   1.000
_cell.length_b   1.000
_cell.length_c   1.000
_cell.angle_alpha   90.00
_cell.angle_beta   90.00
_cell.angle_gamma   90.00
#
_symmetry.space_group_name_H-M   'P 1'
#
loop_
_entity.id
_entity.type
_entity.pdbx_description
1 polymer ?
#
loop_
_entity_poly.entity_id
_entity_poly.type
_entity_poly.pdbx_seq_one_letter_code
_entity_poly.pdbx_strand_id
1 'polypeptide(L)'
;DLYTEHLKGFDVVNAKRANRRGESVIKRGTAKLYYRLLKRIVPFEIPLDTGDFRLISKKVVDALNTMPEQNRYLRGQIAWMGYKTSSIIYERDSRKRGESGYTYGKMFKLAVDGITGFSDRPLWLVSRMGFIIALLSFLFIIYAIFAHFIMEQTITGWTSIIVSATFLGGIQLFSIGIIGEYIARINANVKQRPMYMVESSNIESVKTKKIRS
;
A
#
# COMPACT_ATOMS: atom_id res chain seq x y z
N ASP A 1 21.46 13.82 -19.59
CA ASP A 1 20.00 13.62 -19.59
C ASP A 1 19.35 13.95 -18.26
N LEU A 2 19.45 13.10 -17.21
CA LEU A 2 18.79 13.38 -15.92
C LEU A 2 19.21 14.72 -15.30
N TYR A 3 20.51 15.01 -15.32
CA TYR A 3 21.05 16.27 -14.82
C TYR A 3 20.59 17.48 -15.64
N THR A 4 20.47 17.32 -16.96
CA THR A 4 19.99 18.38 -17.87
C THR A 4 18.55 18.76 -17.54
N GLU A 5 17.68 17.77 -17.31
CA GLU A 5 16.31 18.03 -16.83
C GLU A 5 16.30 18.70 -15.45
N HIS A 6 17.19 18.28 -14.54
CA HIS A 6 17.31 18.93 -13.25
C HIS A 6 17.65 20.42 -13.36
N LEU A 7 18.58 20.78 -14.25
CA LEU A 7 18.95 22.17 -14.53
C LEU A 7 17.79 23.01 -15.09
N LYS A 8 16.77 22.38 -15.71
CA LYS A 8 15.53 23.06 -16.12
C LYS A 8 14.59 23.38 -14.95
N GLY A 9 14.97 23.02 -13.72
CA GLY A 9 14.20 23.29 -12.50
C GLY A 9 13.29 22.15 -12.05
N PHE A 10 13.50 20.92 -12.53
CA PHE A 10 12.81 19.74 -12.02
C PHE A 10 13.55 19.16 -10.80
N ASP A 11 12.79 18.88 -9.75
CA ASP A 11 13.29 18.45 -8.45
C ASP A 11 13.43 16.94 -8.34
N VAL A 12 12.64 16.23 -9.13
CA VAL A 12 12.65 14.77 -9.27
C VAL A 12 12.65 14.46 -10.76
N VAL A 13 13.67 13.72 -11.22
CA VAL A 13 13.73 13.28 -12.61
C VAL A 13 13.77 11.76 -12.64
N ASN A 14 12.68 11.15 -13.11
CA ASN A 14 12.53 9.71 -13.15
C ASN A 14 13.06 9.13 -14.47
N ALA A 15 13.71 7.96 -14.42
CA ALA A 15 13.96 7.17 -15.61
C ALA A 15 12.77 6.23 -15.88
N LYS A 16 11.99 6.53 -16.91
CA LYS A 16 10.82 5.75 -17.34
C LYS A 16 11.21 4.83 -18.48
N ARG A 17 10.79 3.56 -18.42
CA ARG A 17 11.08 2.61 -19.49
C ARG A 17 10.17 2.84 -20.70
N ALA A 18 10.74 2.89 -21.90
CA ALA A 18 10.00 3.04 -23.15
C ALA A 18 9.17 1.80 -23.49
N ASN A 19 9.73 0.61 -23.26
CA ASN A 19 9.13 -0.64 -23.73
C ASN A 19 9.34 -1.80 -22.73
N ARG A 20 8.30 -2.63 -22.57
CA ARG A 20 8.30 -3.86 -21.74
C ARG A 20 8.35 -5.11 -22.62
N ARG A 21 9.32 -5.19 -23.53
CA ARG A 21 9.54 -6.39 -24.35
C ARG A 21 10.03 -7.53 -23.45
N GLY A 22 9.37 -8.69 -23.50
CA GLY A 22 9.73 -9.89 -22.73
C GLY A 22 8.98 -10.13 -21.40
N GLU A 23 8.01 -9.29 -21.01
CA GLU A 23 7.13 -9.61 -19.86
C GLU A 23 5.97 -10.51 -20.29
N SER A 24 5.76 -11.63 -19.57
CA SER A 24 4.60 -12.51 -19.75
C SER A 24 3.28 -11.73 -19.67
N VAL A 25 2.30 -12.11 -20.52
CA VAL A 25 0.97 -11.48 -20.61
C VAL A 25 0.27 -11.41 -19.25
N ILE A 26 0.44 -12.45 -18.42
CA ILE A 26 -0.12 -12.52 -17.07
C ILE A 26 0.49 -11.43 -16.17
N LYS A 27 1.82 -11.24 -16.20
CA LYS A 27 2.50 -10.17 -15.44
C LYS A 27 2.06 -8.78 -15.90
N ARG A 28 1.82 -8.61 -17.20
CA ARG A 28 1.33 -7.34 -17.75
C ARG A 28 -0.11 -7.06 -17.30
N GLY A 29 -0.96 -8.09 -17.23
CA GLY A 29 -2.34 -7.99 -16.72
C GLY A 29 -2.41 -7.64 -15.24
N THR A 30 -1.70 -8.39 -14.40
CA THR A 30 -1.67 -8.16 -12.94
C THR A 30 -1.06 -6.80 -12.58
N ALA A 31 0.01 -6.39 -13.25
CA ALA A 31 0.61 -5.08 -13.07
C ALA A 31 -0.35 -3.94 -13.46
N LYS A 32 -1.08 -4.07 -14.59
CA LYS A 32 -2.09 -3.08 -14.99
C LYS A 32 -3.22 -2.98 -13.96
N LEU A 33 -3.71 -4.11 -13.45
CA LEU A 33 -4.75 -4.12 -12.41
C LEU A 33 -4.25 -3.45 -11.13
N TYR A 34 -3.04 -3.79 -10.68
CA TYR A 34 -2.37 -3.17 -9.54
C TYR A 34 -2.32 -1.64 -9.67
N TYR A 35 -1.78 -1.14 -10.78
CA TYR A 35 -1.62 0.31 -10.96
C TYR A 35 -2.95 1.04 -11.09
N ARG A 36 -3.99 0.41 -11.64
CA ARG A 36 -5.35 0.96 -11.67
C ARG A 36 -5.97 1.03 -10.27
N LEU A 37 -5.84 -0.03 -9.48
CA LEU A 37 -6.32 -0.06 -8.09
C LEU A 37 -5.58 0.98 -7.25
N LEU A 38 -4.25 1.03 -7.38
CA LEU A 38 -3.42 2.00 -6.68
C LEU A 38 -3.81 3.44 -7.04
N LYS A 39 -4.03 3.75 -8.34
CA LYS A 39 -4.51 5.07 -8.77
C LYS A 39 -5.88 5.44 -8.20
N ARG A 40 -6.75 4.45 -7.95
CA ARG A 40 -8.06 4.68 -7.31
C ARG A 40 -7.99 4.81 -5.80
N ILE A 41 -6.98 4.21 -5.16
CA ILE A 41 -6.88 4.10 -3.69
C ILE A 41 -5.96 5.18 -3.11
N VAL A 42 -4.92 5.58 -3.81
CA VAL A 42 -3.98 6.63 -3.40
C VAL A 42 -4.44 7.99 -3.96
N PRO A 43 -4.43 9.08 -3.16
CA PRO A 43 -4.94 10.38 -3.60
C PRO A 43 -4.02 11.13 -4.58
N PHE A 44 -2.80 10.64 -4.82
CA PHE A 44 -1.79 11.28 -5.68
C PHE A 44 -1.31 10.35 -6.81
N GLU A 45 -0.79 10.93 -7.89
CA GLU A 45 -0.28 10.17 -9.03
C GLU A 45 1.09 9.56 -8.74
N ILE A 46 1.15 8.24 -8.66
CA ILE A 46 2.41 7.50 -8.61
C ILE A 46 2.88 7.24 -10.05
N PRO A 47 4.06 7.74 -10.44
CA PRO A 47 4.59 7.52 -11.79
C PRO A 47 4.65 6.02 -12.11
N LEU A 48 3.90 5.63 -13.14
CA LEU A 48 3.86 4.25 -13.63
C LEU A 48 5.14 3.97 -14.42
N ASP A 49 5.66 2.75 -14.31
CA ASP A 49 6.81 2.27 -15.10
C ASP A 49 8.14 3.00 -14.87
N THR A 50 8.20 3.86 -13.86
CA THR A 50 9.46 4.44 -13.39
C THR A 50 10.19 3.42 -12.53
N GLY A 51 11.45 3.15 -12.87
CA GLY A 51 12.31 2.37 -12.00
C GLY A 51 12.61 3.09 -10.68
N ASP A 52 13.41 2.45 -9.84
CA ASP A 52 13.98 3.13 -8.66
C ASP A 52 15.13 4.08 -9.03
N PHE A 53 15.60 4.02 -10.29
CA PHE A 53 16.62 4.91 -10.82
C PHE A 53 16.04 6.30 -11.12
N ARG A 54 16.51 7.30 -10.39
CA ARG A 54 16.04 8.69 -10.46
C ARG A 54 17.10 9.66 -9.94
N LEU A 55 17.01 10.90 -10.38
CA LEU A 55 17.70 12.04 -9.76
C LEU A 55 16.73 12.73 -8.80
N ILE A 56 17.21 13.07 -7.60
CA ILE A 56 16.45 13.77 -6.57
C ILE A 56 17.29 14.97 -6.10
N SER A 57 16.70 16.16 -6.09
CA SER A 57 17.34 17.37 -5.58
C SER A 57 17.53 17.33 -4.06
N LYS A 58 18.53 18.06 -3.55
CA LYS A 58 18.86 18.09 -2.11
C LYS A 58 17.66 18.42 -1.22
N LYS A 59 16.86 19.42 -1.60
CA LYS A 59 15.65 19.80 -0.84
C LYS A 59 14.63 18.67 -0.69
N VAL A 60 14.49 17.80 -1.69
CA VAL A 60 13.58 16.64 -1.63
C VAL A 60 14.17 15.57 -0.71
N VAL A 61 15.49 15.37 -0.74
CA VAL A 61 16.20 14.47 0.19
C VAL A 61 16.04 14.96 1.64
N ASP A 62 16.19 16.26 1.88
CA ASP A 62 16.05 16.85 3.21
C ASP A 62 14.62 16.66 3.74
N ALA A 63 13.59 16.88 2.91
CA ALA A 63 12.20 16.61 3.26
C ALA A 63 11.91 15.11 3.52
N LEU A 64 12.51 14.20 2.74
CA LEU A 64 12.41 12.76 2.99
C LEU A 64 13.06 12.34 4.31
N ASN A 65 14.08 13.07 4.78
CA ASN A 65 14.77 12.74 6.02
C ASN A 65 13.99 13.17 7.27
N THR A 66 13.05 14.10 7.15
CA THR A 66 12.18 14.52 8.27
C THR A 66 10.95 13.63 8.45
N MET A 67 10.67 12.77 7.47
CA MET A 67 9.52 11.87 7.47
C MET A 67 9.64 10.80 8.57
N PRO A 68 8.66 10.70 9.51
CA PRO A 68 8.72 9.79 10.65
C PRO A 68 8.36 8.33 10.29
N GLU A 69 7.92 8.07 9.07
CA GLU A 69 7.44 6.75 8.65
C GLU A 69 8.53 5.69 8.69
N GLN A 70 8.27 4.62 9.45
CA GLN A 70 9.14 3.45 9.55
C GLN A 70 8.99 2.55 8.31
N ASN A 71 7.75 2.36 7.84
CA ASN A 71 7.46 1.58 6.64
C ASN A 71 7.64 2.45 5.40
N ARG A 72 8.90 2.74 5.03
CA ARG A 72 9.24 3.64 3.92
C ARG A 72 8.84 3.04 2.57
N TYR A 73 7.92 3.72 1.90
CA TYR A 73 7.61 3.50 0.50
C TYR A 73 8.02 4.73 -0.30
N LEU A 74 9.33 4.82 -0.63
CA LEU A 74 9.95 6.00 -1.24
C LEU A 74 9.22 6.47 -2.51
N ARG A 75 8.69 5.55 -3.32
CA ARG A 75 7.93 5.90 -4.53
C ARG A 75 6.68 6.70 -4.18
N GLY A 76 5.95 6.28 -3.15
CA GLY A 76 4.78 6.98 -2.64
C GLY A 76 5.15 8.27 -1.93
N GLN A 77 6.15 8.25 -1.04
CA GLN A 77 6.61 9.44 -0.32
C GLN A 77 7.04 10.56 -1.27
N ILE A 78 7.84 10.23 -2.30
CA ILE A 78 8.29 11.20 -3.30
C ILE A 78 7.11 11.76 -4.10
N ALA A 79 6.18 10.91 -4.51
CA ALA A 79 5.00 11.35 -5.24
C ALA A 79 4.03 12.19 -4.37
N TRP A 80 3.88 11.84 -3.09
CA TRP A 80 3.03 12.54 -2.12
C TRP A 80 3.50 13.97 -1.85
N MET A 81 4.81 14.20 -1.79
CA MET A 81 5.37 15.54 -1.56
C MET A 81 5.10 16.52 -2.72
N GLY A 82 4.72 16.05 -3.91
CA GLY A 82 4.24 16.91 -5.00
C GLY A 82 5.28 17.84 -5.66
N TYR A 83 6.58 17.59 -5.46
CA TYR A 83 7.65 18.39 -6.09
C TYR A 83 7.63 18.30 -7.62
N LYS A 84 8.21 19.31 -8.30
CA LYS A 84 8.29 19.37 -9.76
C LYS A 84 8.99 18.13 -10.32
N THR A 85 8.25 17.31 -11.06
CA THR A 85 8.72 16.01 -11.52
C THR A 85 8.75 15.94 -13.04
N SER A 86 9.87 15.48 -13.60
CA SER A 86 10.02 15.14 -15.03
C SER A 86 10.33 13.64 -15.19
N SER A 87 10.17 13.12 -16.39
CA SER A 87 10.49 11.74 -16.74
C SER A 87 11.24 11.66 -18.05
N ILE A 88 12.39 11.01 -18.03
CA ILE A 88 13.17 10.71 -19.24
C ILE A 88 12.91 9.28 -19.65
N ILE A 89 12.57 9.09 -20.91
CA ILE A 89 12.32 7.79 -21.49
C ILE A 89 13.67 7.16 -21.85
N TYR A 90 13.91 5.94 -21.39
CA TYR A 90 15.07 5.15 -21.81
C TYR A 90 14.63 3.77 -22.29
N GLU A 91 15.35 3.25 -23.28
CA GLU A 91 15.25 1.86 -23.69
C GLU A 91 16.21 1.02 -22.85
N ARG A 92 15.70 -0.10 -22.32
CA ARG A 92 16.47 -1.03 -21.51
C ARG A 92 16.54 -2.36 -22.22
N ASP A 93 17.75 -2.84 -22.45
CA ASP A 93 17.94 -4.22 -22.92
C ASP A 93 17.42 -5.23 -21.90
N SER A 94 16.90 -6.34 -22.40
CA SER A 94 16.53 -7.49 -21.58
C SER A 94 17.74 -7.96 -20.77
N ARG A 95 17.54 -8.26 -19.48
CA ARG A 95 18.62 -8.78 -18.63
C ARG A 95 19.22 -10.03 -19.28
N LYS A 96 20.55 -10.03 -19.48
CA LYS A 96 21.28 -11.18 -20.07
C LYS A 96 21.37 -12.38 -19.12
N ARG A 97 21.29 -12.15 -17.79
CA ARG A 97 21.28 -13.20 -16.74
C ARG A 97 20.49 -12.75 -15.50
N GLY A 98 19.96 -13.71 -14.76
CA GLY A 98 19.27 -13.53 -13.48
C GLY A 98 17.75 -13.47 -13.60
N GLU A 99 17.06 -14.17 -12.69
CA GLU A 99 15.60 -14.12 -12.60
C GLU A 99 15.10 -12.78 -12.04
N SER A 100 13.84 -12.45 -12.30
CA SER A 100 13.19 -11.30 -11.69
C SER A 100 13.13 -11.47 -10.16
N GLY A 101 13.96 -10.73 -9.42
CA GLY A 101 13.89 -10.68 -7.95
C GLY A 101 12.56 -10.18 -7.36
N TYR A 102 11.65 -9.72 -8.23
CA TYR A 102 10.25 -9.40 -7.93
C TYR A 102 9.37 -10.62 -8.15
N THR A 103 9.06 -11.33 -7.07
CA THR A 103 8.07 -12.42 -7.03
C THR A 103 6.66 -11.86 -6.81
N TYR A 104 5.61 -12.64 -7.11
CA TYR A 104 4.23 -12.21 -6.90
C TYR A 104 3.94 -11.79 -5.45
N GLY A 105 4.51 -12.49 -4.46
CA GLY A 105 4.38 -12.13 -3.04
C GLY A 105 5.00 -10.77 -2.70
N LYS A 106 6.16 -10.43 -3.28
CA LYS A 106 6.78 -9.10 -3.10
C LYS A 106 5.95 -8.00 -3.74
N MET A 107 5.31 -8.28 -4.89
CA MET A 107 4.38 -7.33 -5.52
C MET A 107 3.14 -7.10 -4.66
N PHE A 108 2.57 -8.17 -4.10
CA PHE A 108 1.43 -8.08 -3.21
C PHE A 108 1.77 -7.28 -1.94
N LYS A 109 2.90 -7.59 -1.31
CA LYS A 109 3.37 -6.83 -0.14
C LYS A 109 3.55 -5.35 -0.45
N LEU A 110 4.19 -5.01 -1.58
CA LEU A 110 4.35 -3.62 -2.02
C LEU A 110 2.98 -2.93 -2.21
N ALA A 111 2.00 -3.65 -2.73
CA ALA A 111 0.66 -3.13 -2.93
C ALA A 111 -0.05 -2.85 -1.60
N VAL A 112 0.04 -3.78 -0.65
CA VAL A 112 -0.48 -3.58 0.69
C VAL A 112 0.21 -2.39 1.35
N ASP A 113 1.54 -2.30 1.28
CA ASP A 113 2.32 -1.20 1.85
C ASP A 113 1.94 0.16 1.25
N GLY A 114 1.78 0.24 -0.08
CA GLY A 114 1.39 1.46 -0.77
C GLY A 114 -0.05 1.89 -0.47
N ILE A 115 -0.98 0.94 -0.31
CA ILE A 115 -2.38 1.23 0.00
C ILE A 115 -2.52 1.68 1.46
N THR A 116 -2.03 0.87 2.40
CA THR A 116 -2.19 1.11 3.84
C THR A 116 -1.32 2.25 4.36
N GLY A 117 -0.21 2.58 3.67
CA GLY A 117 0.67 3.69 4.02
C GLY A 117 0.14 5.06 3.58
N PHE A 118 -0.73 5.13 2.58
CA PHE A 118 -1.18 6.41 1.98
C PHE A 118 -2.71 6.52 1.81
N SER A 119 -3.47 5.58 2.37
CA SER A 119 -4.92 5.55 2.23
C SER A 119 -5.61 4.88 3.40
N ASP A 120 -6.67 5.52 3.89
CA ASP A 120 -7.60 4.95 4.88
C ASP A 120 -8.79 4.25 4.21
N ARG A 121 -8.84 4.22 2.87
CA ARG A 121 -9.96 3.62 2.12
C ARG A 121 -10.25 2.16 2.49
N PRO A 122 -9.25 1.27 2.72
CA PRO A 122 -9.52 -0.09 3.21
C PRO A 122 -10.28 -0.10 4.54
N LEU A 123 -9.90 0.76 5.48
CA LEU A 123 -10.57 0.87 6.77
C LEU A 123 -12.03 1.33 6.59
N TRP A 124 -12.25 2.35 5.76
CA TRP A 124 -13.59 2.83 5.41
C TRP A 124 -14.45 1.75 4.74
N LEU A 125 -13.87 0.91 3.87
CA LEU A 125 -14.59 -0.20 3.24
C LEU A 125 -15.10 -1.19 4.28
N VAL A 126 -14.24 -1.59 5.22
CA VAL A 126 -14.60 -2.50 6.31
C VAL A 126 -15.70 -1.91 7.18
N SER A 127 -15.58 -0.64 7.58
CA SER A 127 -16.59 0.03 8.39
C SER A 127 -17.95 0.09 7.68
N ARG A 128 -17.97 0.39 6.37
CA ARG A 128 -19.21 0.42 5.58
C ARG A 128 -19.82 -0.96 5.41
N MET A 129 -19.00 -1.98 5.14
CA MET A 129 -19.48 -3.36 5.06
C MET A 129 -20.09 -3.79 6.38
N GLY A 130 -19.41 -3.53 7.50
CA GLY A 130 -19.93 -3.81 8.84
C GLY A 130 -21.27 -3.12 9.11
N PHE A 131 -21.40 -1.85 8.72
CA PHE A 131 -22.65 -1.11 8.86
C PHE A 131 -23.80 -1.71 8.02
N ILE A 132 -23.54 -2.05 6.74
CA ILE A 132 -24.55 -2.68 5.87
C ILE A 132 -25.00 -4.03 6.45
N ILE A 133 -24.06 -4.84 6.92
CA ILE A 133 -24.36 -6.15 7.51
C ILE A 133 -25.16 -5.98 8.80
N ALA A 134 -24.79 -5.04 9.67
CA ALA A 134 -25.54 -4.75 10.88
C ALA A 134 -26.98 -4.30 10.57
N LEU A 135 -27.16 -3.45 9.56
CA LEU A 135 -28.49 -3.02 9.11
C LEU A 135 -29.33 -4.19 8.57
N LEU A 136 -28.74 -5.06 7.74
CA LEU A 136 -29.41 -6.25 7.22
C LEU A 136 -29.77 -7.22 8.35
N SER A 137 -28.87 -7.46 9.30
CA SER A 137 -29.14 -8.30 10.47
C SER A 137 -30.27 -7.73 11.33
N PHE A 138 -30.31 -6.41 11.54
CA PHE A 138 -31.39 -5.75 12.27
C PHE A 138 -32.75 -5.94 11.59
N LEU A 139 -32.83 -5.75 10.27
CA LEU A 139 -34.06 -6.01 9.50
C LEU A 139 -34.48 -7.48 9.57
N PHE A 140 -33.51 -8.40 9.53
CA PHE A 140 -33.77 -9.84 9.63
C PHE A 140 -34.33 -10.23 11.01
N ILE A 141 -33.86 -9.59 12.08
CA ILE A 141 -34.41 -9.77 13.44
C ILE A 141 -35.86 -9.29 13.51
N ILE A 142 -36.18 -8.12 12.95
CA ILE A 142 -37.56 -7.60 12.90
C ILE A 142 -38.47 -8.60 12.16
N TYR A 143 -38.02 -9.08 11.00
CA TYR A 143 -38.75 -10.08 10.21
C TYR A 143 -38.96 -11.38 11.00
N ALA A 144 -37.92 -11.90 11.67
CA ALA A 144 -38.01 -13.13 12.43
C ALA A 144 -38.99 -13.04 13.61
N ILE A 145 -39.00 -11.91 14.32
CA ILE A 145 -39.97 -11.62 15.39
C ILE A 145 -41.39 -11.59 14.81
N PHE A 146 -41.60 -10.89 13.70
CA PHE A 146 -42.91 -10.82 13.04
C PHE A 146 -43.40 -12.21 12.59
N ALA A 147 -42.54 -12.99 11.94
CA ALA A 147 -42.87 -14.33 11.48
C ALA A 147 -43.21 -15.28 12.64
N HIS A 148 -42.50 -15.18 13.78
CA HIS A 148 -42.74 -16.02 14.94
C HIS A 148 -44.06 -15.68 15.66
N PHE A 149 -44.33 -14.40 15.94
CA PHE A 149 -45.48 -14.00 16.75
C PHE A 149 -46.78 -13.80 15.96
N ILE A 150 -46.72 -13.51 14.66
CA ILE A 150 -47.92 -13.19 13.86
C ILE A 150 -48.22 -14.29 12.84
N MET A 151 -47.20 -14.88 12.21
CA MET A 151 -47.42 -15.92 11.21
C MET A 151 -47.45 -17.33 11.80
N GLU A 152 -47.07 -17.51 13.07
CA GLU A 152 -46.99 -18.80 13.79
C GLU A 152 -46.18 -19.89 13.04
N GLN A 153 -45.32 -19.50 12.09
CA GLN A 153 -44.51 -20.44 11.30
C GLN A 153 -43.15 -20.67 11.97
N THR A 154 -42.87 -21.90 12.40
CA THR A 154 -41.57 -22.32 12.90
C THR A 154 -40.75 -22.93 11.77
N ILE A 155 -39.86 -22.14 11.17
CA ILE A 155 -38.95 -22.62 10.12
C ILE A 155 -37.74 -23.29 10.78
N THR A 156 -37.42 -24.53 10.36
CA THR A 156 -36.22 -25.25 10.81
C THR A 156 -34.95 -24.51 10.36
N GLY A 157 -34.28 -23.84 11.30
CA GLY A 157 -33.25 -22.82 11.02
C GLY A 157 -31.79 -23.26 11.08
N TRP A 158 -31.47 -24.56 11.10
CA TRP A 158 -30.08 -25.00 11.32
C TRP A 158 -29.11 -24.51 10.24
N THR A 159 -29.48 -24.66 8.96
CA THR A 159 -28.64 -24.21 7.84
C THR A 159 -28.49 -22.69 7.81
N SER A 160 -29.56 -21.94 8.06
CA SER A 160 -29.51 -20.47 8.10
C SER A 160 -28.70 -19.96 9.30
N ILE A 161 -28.78 -20.62 10.46
CA ILE A 161 -27.97 -20.29 11.64
C ILE A 161 -26.49 -20.54 11.37
N ILE A 162 -26.10 -21.69 10.81
CA ILE A 162 -24.69 -21.99 10.53
C ILE A 162 -24.12 -21.04 9.48
N VAL A 163 -24.83 -20.86 8.34
CA VAL A 163 -24.35 -19.98 7.27
C VAL A 163 -24.23 -18.54 7.75
N SER A 164 -25.22 -18.03 8.50
CA SER A 164 -25.16 -16.66 9.02
C SER A 164 -24.06 -16.49 10.06
N ALA A 165 -23.90 -17.43 11.00
CA ALA A 165 -22.84 -17.40 12.00
C ALA A 165 -21.44 -17.48 11.37
N THR A 166 -21.20 -18.39 10.43
CA THR A 166 -19.90 -18.52 9.76
C THR A 166 -19.60 -17.29 8.90
N PHE A 167 -20.60 -16.74 8.20
CA PHE A 167 -20.43 -15.52 7.40
C PHE A 167 -20.09 -14.30 8.26
N LEU A 168 -20.85 -14.07 9.34
CA LEU A 168 -20.60 -12.99 10.29
C LEU A 168 -19.23 -13.14 10.96
N GLY A 169 -18.89 -14.35 11.41
CA GLY A 169 -17.57 -14.64 11.99
C GLY A 169 -16.43 -14.39 11.00
N GLY A 170 -16.59 -14.80 9.74
CA GLY A 170 -15.62 -14.53 8.67
C GLY A 170 -15.40 -13.04 8.42
N ILE A 171 -16.47 -12.25 8.34
CA ILE A 171 -16.38 -10.79 8.19
C ILE A 171 -15.74 -10.13 9.41
N GLN A 172 -16.07 -10.57 10.62
CA GLN A 172 -15.47 -10.02 11.84
C GLN A 172 -13.96 -10.28 11.87
N LEU A 173 -13.53 -11.51 11.60
CA LEU A 173 -12.10 -11.85 11.52
C LEU A 173 -11.38 -11.07 10.42
N PHE A 174 -12.01 -10.90 9.25
CA PHE A 174 -11.48 -10.07 8.18
C PHE A 174 -11.32 -8.60 8.61
N SER A 175 -12.33 -8.05 9.28
CA SER A 175 -12.35 -6.68 9.78
C SER A 175 -11.25 -6.45 10.82
N ILE A 176 -11.10 -7.37 11.76
CA ILE A 176 -10.02 -7.36 12.77
C ILE A 176 -8.66 -7.47 12.10
N GLY A 177 -8.51 -8.28 11.06
CA GLY A 177 -7.27 -8.38 10.29
C GLY A 177 -6.85 -7.05 9.68
N ILE A 178 -7.78 -6.31 9.07
CA ILE A 178 -7.51 -4.98 8.52
C ILE A 178 -7.15 -3.99 9.62
N ILE A 179 -7.91 -3.94 10.72
CA ILE A 179 -7.60 -3.06 11.87
C ILE A 179 -6.22 -3.40 12.44
N GLY A 180 -5.89 -4.69 12.58
CA GLY A 180 -4.60 -5.17 13.07
C GLY A 180 -3.42 -4.69 12.22
N GLU A 181 -3.57 -4.63 10.89
CA GLU A 181 -2.55 -4.09 9.98
C GLU A 181 -2.29 -2.59 10.22
N TYR A 182 -3.34 -1.79 10.43
CA TYR A 182 -3.18 -0.37 10.78
C TYR A 182 -2.59 -0.19 12.17
N ILE A 183 -3.02 -0.97 13.17
CA ILE A 183 -2.44 -0.96 14.51
C ILE A 183 -0.95 -1.34 14.48
N ALA A 184 -0.58 -2.34 13.68
CA ALA A 184 0.82 -2.74 13.53
C ALA A 184 1.69 -1.60 12.98
N ARG A 185 1.17 -0.82 12.01
CA ARG A 185 1.84 0.37 11.46
C ARG A 185 1.98 1.49 12.48
N ILE A 186 0.91 1.77 13.21
CA ILE A 186 0.93 2.76 14.30
C ILE A 186 1.98 2.34 15.34
N ASN A 187 1.95 1.09 15.77
CA ASN A 187 2.91 0.55 16.74
C ASN A 187 4.36 0.63 16.23
N ALA A 188 4.60 0.36 14.94
CA ALA A 188 5.93 0.53 14.35
C ALA A 188 6.42 1.99 14.45
N ASN A 189 5.56 2.96 14.12
CA ASN A 189 5.88 4.37 14.20
C ASN A 189 6.05 4.87 15.65
N VAL A 190 5.23 4.39 16.59
CA VAL A 190 5.30 4.74 18.03
C VAL A 190 6.56 4.20 18.70
N LYS A 191 7.03 3.00 18.31
CA LYS A 191 8.26 2.41 18.86
C LYS A 191 9.51 3.24 18.62
N GLN A 192 9.51 4.12 17.60
CA GLN A 192 10.63 4.98 17.22
C GLN A 192 12.00 4.26 17.16
N ARG A 193 12.00 2.99 16.76
CA ARG A 193 13.26 2.23 16.60
C ARG A 193 14.02 2.81 15.39
N PRO A 194 15.35 2.94 15.47
CA PRO A 194 16.13 3.35 14.32
C PRO A 194 16.02 2.29 13.21
N MET A 195 15.88 2.74 11.96
CA MET A 195 15.74 1.87 10.79
C MET A 195 16.94 0.95 10.56
N TYR A 196 18.13 1.39 10.98
CA TYR A 196 19.37 0.65 10.90
C TYR A 196 20.31 1.17 11.98
N MET A 197 21.25 0.32 12.40
CA MET A 197 22.39 0.71 13.20
C MET A 197 23.63 0.66 12.33
N VAL A 198 24.47 1.70 12.41
CA VAL A 198 25.72 1.77 11.66
C VAL A 198 26.84 1.21 12.54
N GLU A 199 27.43 0.11 12.12
CA GLU A 199 28.57 -0.50 12.81
C GLU A 199 29.86 0.31 12.60
N SER A 200 30.16 0.64 11.33
CA SER A 200 31.33 1.42 10.92
C SER A 200 31.01 2.36 9.77
N SER A 201 31.69 3.51 9.71
CA SER A 201 31.57 4.47 8.61
C SER A 201 32.85 5.31 8.48
N ASN A 202 33.24 5.60 7.25
CA ASN A 202 34.30 6.57 6.91
C ASN A 202 33.77 8.01 6.81
N ILE A 203 32.47 8.23 7.01
CA ILE A 203 31.84 9.57 6.98
C ILE A 203 31.82 10.14 8.40
N GLU A 204 32.46 11.29 8.61
CA GLU A 204 32.56 11.94 9.93
C GLU A 204 31.20 12.24 10.57
N SER A 205 30.24 12.75 9.79
CA SER A 205 28.90 13.11 10.27
C SER A 205 28.08 11.92 10.79
N VAL A 206 28.48 10.68 10.47
CA VAL A 206 27.81 9.45 10.93
C VAL A 206 28.46 8.91 12.21
N LYS A 207 29.76 9.17 12.43
CA LYS A 207 30.49 8.72 13.64
C LYS A 207 29.95 9.38 14.92
N THR A 208 29.48 10.62 14.86
CA THR A 208 28.90 11.37 15.99
C THR A 208 27.52 10.87 16.42
N LYS A 209 26.84 10.08 15.58
CA LYS A 209 25.55 9.44 15.91
C LYS A 209 25.69 8.05 16.55
N LYS A 210 26.91 7.54 16.76
CA LYS A 210 27.10 6.34 17.59
C LYS A 210 26.53 6.64 18.97
N ILE A 211 25.48 5.89 19.30
CA ILE A 211 24.81 5.88 20.58
C ILE A 211 25.91 5.80 21.64
N ARG A 212 25.98 6.82 22.51
CA ARG A 212 26.71 6.75 23.77
C ARG A 212 26.22 5.46 24.45
N SER A 213 27.08 4.44 24.47
CA SER A 213 26.95 3.30 25.37
C SER A 213 27.16 3.78 26.80
#